data_AF-A0A6P5FD10-F1
#
_entry.id   AF-A0A6P5FD10-F1
#
_cell.length_a   1.000
_cell.length_b   1.000
_cell.length_c   1.000
_cell.angle_alpha   90.00
_cell.angle_beta   90.00
_cell.angle_gamma   90.00
#
_symmetry.space_group_name_H-M   'P 1'
#
loop_
_entity.id
_entity.type
_entity.pdbx_description
1 polymer ?
#
loop_
_entity_poly.entity_id
_entity_poly.type
_entity_poly.pdbx_seq_one_letter_code
_entity_poly.pdbx_strand_id
1 'polypeptide(L)'
;MAGAGGPWPSTSPSSSSELAASGMFVPSRTAATVLCCICGVAMAPNPANTCVRCLRARVDITEGLPRHAVAVYCPECSSYLHPPRTWVRAAPESKELLAFCLRRLRGPLSRRVRLVHAEFLFTEPHSKRLLLRLRVQREVDAAGGAILEQPHVVEFVVHDRLCEGCSRAQANPDQWTAAVQLRQHVAHRRTFLYLEQLLLRHGAAARALRIAAAERGLDFFFASRSHAARLVDFVSGVAPVRSRSDKQLVSHDPKSSLYNYKHTFSVEIAPVCREDLVCLPPKAAHALGNLGPLVLCVRVTASLALLDPLTLRVAFLDAAQYWRAPFRALLTSRQLVEYVVLDVEPDDDPDLAADAGSRYQLAHAQVARVSDFGRNDNIFTVRTHLGRLLSPGDYALGYDLYAANTNDLDVDGRKGLVLPDAILVKKSYEEQRRRGKQQRPWKLKSLAVDADAGAKSGRGDEEKRSDEYEEFLRDLEENPEMRFNVSLYRNKDYQPSEMAASSAADGDDIPSVPLDELLADLELSDDDNEEEESGDDGGGGSMEE
;
A
#
# COMPACT_ATOMS: atom_id res chain seq x y z
N MET A 1 -6.71 -24.45 16.64
CA MET A 1 -7.85 -25.22 17.18
C MET A 1 -8.70 -25.69 16.02
N ALA A 2 -8.26 -26.79 15.40
CA ALA A 2 -8.95 -27.44 14.30
C ALA A 2 -9.98 -28.42 14.86
N GLY A 3 -11.09 -28.55 14.15
CA GLY A 3 -12.32 -29.17 14.61
C GLY A 3 -12.30 -30.69 14.61
N ALA A 4 -13.06 -31.23 15.56
CA ALA A 4 -13.53 -32.60 15.61
C ALA A 4 -14.78 -32.77 14.73
N GLY A 5 -14.87 -33.92 14.06
CA GLY A 5 -16.05 -34.31 13.27
C GLY A 5 -15.67 -35.36 12.22
N GLY A 6 -15.27 -36.54 12.67
CA GLY A 6 -14.78 -37.62 11.82
C GLY A 6 -15.87 -38.32 10.98
N PRO A 7 -15.51 -38.87 9.80
CA PRO A 7 -16.33 -39.85 9.11
C PRO A 7 -15.96 -41.28 9.54
N TRP A 8 -17.00 -42.12 9.62
CA TRP A 8 -16.94 -43.54 9.92
C TRP A 8 -16.13 -44.31 8.85
N PRO A 9 -15.32 -45.31 9.22
CA PRO A 9 -14.57 -46.11 8.26
C PRO A 9 -15.46 -47.12 7.55
N SER A 10 -15.39 -47.10 6.22
CA SER A 10 -15.92 -48.13 5.33
C SER A 10 -15.06 -49.40 5.44
N THR A 11 -15.55 -50.40 6.18
CA THR A 11 -15.01 -51.76 6.13
C THR A 11 -15.50 -52.47 4.87
N SER A 12 -14.57 -52.85 4.00
CA SER A 12 -14.76 -53.80 2.90
C SER A 12 -15.14 -55.20 3.44
N PRO A 13 -15.83 -56.05 2.66
CA PRO A 13 -16.33 -57.33 3.14
C PRO A 13 -15.23 -58.40 3.04
N SER A 14 -14.48 -58.62 4.12
CA SER A 14 -13.59 -59.78 4.28
C SER A 14 -14.22 -60.88 5.16
N SER A 15 -15.53 -60.88 5.37
CA SER A 15 -16.19 -61.84 6.28
C SER A 15 -16.45 -63.22 5.67
N SER A 16 -16.24 -63.41 4.37
CA SER A 16 -16.43 -64.72 3.72
C SER A 16 -15.21 -65.63 3.81
N SER A 17 -14.00 -65.10 4.07
CA SER A 17 -12.78 -65.94 4.16
C SER A 17 -12.53 -66.51 5.55
N GLU A 18 -13.06 -65.90 6.63
CA GLU A 18 -12.85 -66.40 8.00
C GLU A 18 -13.80 -67.56 8.38
N LEU A 19 -14.98 -67.65 7.76
CA LEU A 19 -15.95 -68.72 8.04
C LEU A 19 -15.60 -70.06 7.37
N ALA A 20 -14.81 -70.05 6.29
CA ALA A 20 -14.39 -71.27 5.58
C ALA A 20 -13.39 -72.13 6.39
N ALA A 21 -12.70 -71.54 7.37
CA ALA A 21 -11.72 -72.24 8.21
C ALA A 21 -12.34 -73.12 9.33
N SER A 22 -13.66 -73.08 9.51
CA SER A 22 -14.37 -73.74 10.62
C SER A 22 -15.14 -75.01 10.23
N GLY A 23 -15.03 -75.48 8.98
CA GLY A 23 -15.68 -76.71 8.53
C GLY A 23 -17.21 -76.69 8.53
N MET A 24 -17.84 -75.54 8.79
CA MET A 24 -19.28 -75.36 8.71
C MET A 24 -19.70 -75.02 7.27
N PHE A 25 -20.61 -75.82 6.73
CA PHE A 25 -21.24 -75.57 5.43
C PHE A 25 -22.03 -74.25 5.49
N VAL A 26 -21.48 -73.18 4.92
CA VAL A 26 -22.22 -71.94 4.67
C VAL A 26 -23.11 -72.20 3.46
N PRO A 27 -24.45 -72.20 3.59
CA PRO A 27 -25.32 -72.36 2.43
C PRO A 27 -25.03 -71.22 1.46
N SER A 28 -24.66 -71.56 0.22
CA SER A 28 -24.54 -70.58 -0.85
C SER A 28 -25.88 -69.88 -0.96
N ARG A 29 -25.95 -68.59 -0.58
CA ARG A 29 -27.11 -67.75 -0.89
C ARG A 29 -27.25 -67.77 -2.40
N THR A 30 -28.21 -68.52 -2.92
CA THR A 30 -28.61 -68.43 -4.32
C THR A 30 -29.11 -67.00 -4.52
N ALA A 31 -28.32 -66.19 -5.22
CA ALA A 31 -28.77 -64.87 -5.63
C ALA A 31 -30.02 -65.09 -6.49
N ALA A 32 -31.20 -64.72 -5.97
CA ALA A 32 -32.44 -64.85 -6.72
C ALA A 32 -32.30 -64.04 -8.01
N THR A 33 -32.25 -64.71 -9.15
CA THR A 33 -32.17 -64.07 -10.46
C THR A 33 -33.57 -63.99 -11.06
N VAL A 34 -33.98 -62.79 -11.47
CA VAL A 34 -35.22 -62.54 -12.22
C VAL A 34 -34.87 -62.36 -13.69
N LEU A 35 -35.76 -62.76 -14.60
CA LEU A 35 -35.58 -62.54 -16.04
C LEU A 35 -36.10 -61.15 -16.42
N CYS A 36 -35.37 -60.44 -17.27
CA CYS A 36 -35.85 -59.21 -17.88
C CYS A 36 -37.13 -59.46 -18.71
N CYS A 37 -38.19 -58.69 -18.48
CA CYS A 37 -39.47 -58.86 -19.18
C CYS A 37 -39.43 -58.57 -20.70
N ILE A 38 -38.33 -58.04 -21.23
CA ILE A 38 -38.18 -57.69 -22.66
C ILE A 38 -37.23 -58.65 -23.39
N CYS A 39 -36.05 -58.92 -22.83
CA CYS A 39 -35.00 -59.69 -23.50
C CYS A 39 -34.67 -61.04 -22.84
N GLY A 40 -35.32 -61.38 -21.72
CA GLY A 40 -35.12 -62.67 -21.04
C GLY A 40 -33.74 -62.86 -20.40
N VAL A 41 -32.90 -61.82 -20.32
CA VAL A 41 -31.59 -61.91 -19.65
C VAL A 41 -31.78 -62.03 -18.13
N ALA A 42 -31.08 -62.98 -17.50
CA ALA A 42 -31.06 -63.15 -16.05
C ALA A 42 -30.36 -61.96 -15.36
N MET A 43 -31.01 -61.40 -14.34
CA MET A 43 -30.57 -60.19 -13.65
C MET A 43 -30.95 -60.23 -12.17
N ALA A 44 -30.31 -59.39 -11.36
CA ALA A 44 -30.74 -59.16 -9.98
C ALA A 44 -32.11 -58.45 -9.96
N PRO A 45 -33.00 -58.76 -9.01
CA PRO A 45 -34.30 -58.14 -8.89
C PRO A 45 -34.16 -56.62 -8.72
N ASN A 46 -34.80 -55.86 -9.60
CA ASN A 46 -34.85 -54.41 -9.56
C ASN A 46 -36.32 -53.95 -9.63
N PRO A 47 -36.66 -52.75 -9.12
CA PRO A 47 -38.05 -52.27 -9.11
C PRO A 47 -38.69 -52.14 -10.51
N ALA A 48 -37.85 -52.06 -11.54
CA ALA A 48 -38.27 -51.92 -12.94
C ALA A 48 -38.51 -53.25 -13.68
N ASN A 49 -38.17 -54.41 -13.09
CA ASN A 49 -38.18 -55.75 -13.71
C ASN A 49 -37.60 -55.82 -15.14
N THR A 50 -36.70 -54.89 -15.46
CA THR A 50 -36.11 -54.68 -16.80
C THR A 50 -34.61 -54.51 -16.67
N CYS A 51 -33.85 -55.16 -17.54
CA CYS A 51 -32.40 -55.08 -17.50
C CYS A 51 -31.92 -53.68 -17.89
N VAL A 52 -30.74 -53.30 -17.43
CA VAL A 52 -30.13 -51.97 -17.66
C VAL A 52 -30.06 -51.60 -19.14
N ARG A 53 -29.82 -52.59 -20.02
CA ARG A 53 -29.75 -52.37 -21.48
C ARG A 53 -31.10 -52.03 -22.10
N CYS A 54 -32.16 -52.74 -21.74
CA CYS A 54 -33.51 -52.44 -22.22
C CYS A 54 -34.08 -51.14 -21.63
N LEU A 55 -33.73 -50.84 -20.37
CA LEU A 55 -34.16 -49.61 -19.70
C LEU A 55 -33.50 -48.37 -20.31
N ARG A 56 -32.19 -48.41 -20.58
CA ARG A 56 -31.46 -47.34 -21.31
C ARG A 56 -31.93 -47.13 -22.75
N ALA A 57 -32.44 -48.19 -23.41
CA ALA A 57 -32.93 -48.09 -24.78
C ALA A 57 -34.32 -47.46 -24.90
N ARG A 58 -35.12 -47.48 -23.81
CA ARG A 58 -36.49 -46.96 -23.80
C ARG A 58 -36.62 -45.60 -23.11
N VAL A 59 -35.73 -45.29 -22.17
CA VAL A 59 -35.81 -44.09 -21.34
C VAL A 59 -34.55 -43.26 -21.49
N ASP A 60 -34.69 -42.11 -22.14
CA ASP A 60 -33.65 -41.08 -22.20
C ASP A 60 -33.99 -39.96 -21.19
N ILE A 61 -33.16 -39.81 -20.17
CA ILE A 61 -33.30 -38.78 -19.13
C ILE A 61 -32.86 -37.41 -19.67
N THR A 62 -32.06 -37.40 -20.74
CA THR A 62 -31.46 -36.19 -21.30
C THR A 62 -32.42 -35.42 -22.23
N GLU A 63 -33.59 -35.99 -22.53
CA GLU A 63 -34.61 -35.35 -23.35
C GLU A 63 -35.10 -34.03 -22.73
N GLY A 64 -34.84 -32.93 -23.45
CA GLY A 64 -35.18 -31.58 -23.05
C GLY A 64 -34.10 -30.86 -22.22
N LEU A 65 -32.92 -31.44 -22.03
CA LEU A 65 -31.75 -30.70 -21.56
C LEU A 65 -31.06 -29.95 -22.71
N PRO A 66 -30.57 -28.72 -22.49
CA PRO A 66 -29.83 -27.99 -23.50
C PRO A 66 -28.52 -28.73 -23.83
N ARG A 67 -28.25 -28.91 -25.12
CA ARG A 67 -26.98 -29.45 -25.65
C ARG A 67 -25.99 -28.36 -26.03
N HIS A 68 -26.49 -27.16 -26.32
CA HIS A 68 -25.68 -26.01 -26.67
C HIS A 68 -25.96 -24.86 -25.70
N ALA A 69 -24.90 -24.19 -25.29
CA ALA A 69 -24.96 -22.96 -24.51
C ALA A 69 -23.93 -21.97 -25.07
N VAL A 70 -24.15 -20.69 -24.79
CA VAL A 70 -23.19 -19.64 -25.15
C VAL A 70 -22.46 -19.20 -23.89
N ALA A 71 -21.16 -18.95 -23.96
CA ALA A 71 -20.40 -18.24 -22.95
C ALA A 71 -19.80 -16.99 -23.58
N VAL A 72 -19.79 -15.87 -22.86
CA VAL A 72 -19.17 -14.64 -23.36
C VAL A 72 -17.92 -14.39 -22.52
N TYR A 73 -16.78 -14.22 -23.17
CA TYR A 73 -15.46 -14.15 -22.57
C TYR A 73 -14.77 -12.83 -22.92
N CYS A 74 -14.10 -12.22 -21.94
CA CYS A 74 -13.29 -11.03 -22.15
C CYS A 74 -11.81 -11.44 -22.26
N PRO A 75 -11.16 -11.21 -23.41
CA PRO A 75 -9.77 -11.63 -23.63
C PRO A 75 -8.75 -10.90 -22.74
N GLU A 76 -8.95 -9.61 -22.43
CA GLU A 76 -8.00 -8.85 -21.60
C GLU A 76 -7.99 -9.25 -20.12
N CYS A 77 -9.17 -9.41 -19.49
CA CYS A 77 -9.27 -9.65 -18.06
C CYS A 77 -9.62 -11.10 -17.69
N SER A 78 -9.52 -12.03 -18.65
CA SER A 78 -9.80 -13.48 -18.45
C SER A 78 -11.11 -13.75 -17.70
N SER A 79 -12.16 -13.00 -18.04
CA SER A 79 -13.43 -13.00 -17.30
C SER A 79 -14.60 -13.39 -18.17
N TYR A 80 -15.54 -14.14 -17.60
CA TYR A 80 -16.77 -14.58 -18.26
C TYR A 80 -17.97 -13.76 -17.80
N LEU A 81 -18.81 -13.33 -18.75
CA LEU A 81 -20.05 -12.60 -18.46
C LEU A 81 -21.11 -13.59 -17.99
N HIS A 82 -21.51 -13.42 -16.74
CA HIS A 82 -22.75 -13.95 -16.19
C HIS A 82 -23.85 -12.90 -16.41
N PRO A 83 -24.80 -13.13 -17.33
CA PRO A 83 -25.89 -12.18 -17.57
C PRO A 83 -26.64 -11.88 -16.26
N PRO A 84 -27.04 -10.61 -16.02
CA PRO A 84 -27.12 -9.51 -16.99
C PRO A 84 -25.86 -8.63 -17.13
N ARG A 85 -25.02 -8.45 -16.09
CA ARG A 85 -23.87 -7.51 -16.11
C ARG A 85 -22.63 -7.95 -15.32
N THR A 86 -22.71 -9.07 -14.60
CA THR A 86 -21.63 -9.50 -13.70
C THR A 86 -20.56 -10.26 -14.48
N TRP A 87 -19.31 -9.86 -14.33
CA TRP A 87 -18.15 -10.56 -14.91
C TRP A 87 -17.45 -11.34 -13.81
N VAL A 88 -17.11 -12.59 -14.08
CA VAL A 88 -16.43 -13.48 -13.14
C VAL A 88 -15.11 -13.89 -13.78
N ARG A 89 -14.00 -13.55 -13.13
CA ARG A 89 -12.68 -14.01 -13.55
C ARG A 89 -12.59 -15.51 -13.29
N ALA A 90 -12.16 -16.28 -14.29
CA ALA A 90 -11.98 -17.71 -14.16
C ALA A 90 -10.94 -18.17 -15.17
N ALA A 91 -9.98 -18.97 -14.72
CA ALA A 91 -9.02 -19.62 -15.62
C ALA A 91 -9.71 -20.74 -16.44
N PRO A 92 -9.21 -21.06 -17.64
CA PRO A 92 -9.68 -22.22 -18.40
C PRO A 92 -9.56 -23.49 -17.55
N GLU A 93 -10.54 -24.39 -17.67
CA GLU A 93 -10.61 -25.67 -16.93
C GLU A 93 -10.59 -25.55 -15.39
N SER A 94 -10.77 -24.36 -14.84
CA SER A 94 -10.83 -24.14 -13.40
C SER A 94 -12.16 -24.57 -12.76
N LYS A 95 -12.12 -24.81 -11.44
CA LYS A 95 -13.33 -25.05 -10.64
C LYS A 95 -14.32 -23.88 -10.69
N GLU A 96 -13.81 -22.66 -10.84
CA GLU A 96 -14.61 -21.43 -10.95
C GLU A 96 -15.39 -21.38 -12.27
N LEU A 97 -14.74 -21.76 -13.38
CA LEU A 97 -15.39 -21.88 -14.68
C LEU A 97 -16.47 -22.97 -14.68
N LEU A 98 -16.18 -24.10 -14.03
CA LEU A 98 -17.17 -25.17 -13.86
C LEU A 98 -18.40 -24.66 -13.10
N ALA A 99 -18.19 -23.92 -12.00
CA ALA A 99 -19.27 -23.31 -11.24
C ALA A 99 -20.07 -22.28 -12.07
N PHE A 100 -19.41 -21.52 -12.95
CA PHE A 100 -20.07 -20.62 -13.89
C PHE A 100 -20.96 -21.37 -14.90
N CYS A 101 -20.42 -22.41 -15.54
CA CYS A 101 -21.16 -23.24 -16.49
C CYS A 101 -22.36 -23.91 -15.84
N LEU A 102 -22.20 -24.48 -14.64
CA LEU A 102 -23.30 -25.10 -13.89
C LEU A 102 -24.37 -24.07 -13.48
N ARG A 103 -23.99 -22.86 -13.05
CA ARG A 103 -24.96 -21.80 -12.74
C ARG A 103 -25.77 -21.40 -13.96
N ARG A 104 -25.13 -21.31 -15.13
CA ARG A 104 -25.78 -20.99 -16.40
C ARG A 104 -26.78 -22.06 -16.85
N LEU A 105 -26.50 -23.32 -16.53
CA LEU A 105 -27.37 -24.46 -16.82
C LEU A 105 -28.36 -24.78 -15.67
N ARG A 106 -28.28 -24.07 -14.53
CA ARG A 106 -29.04 -24.39 -13.30
C ARG A 106 -30.55 -24.35 -13.51
N GLY A 107 -31.06 -23.38 -14.28
CA GLY A 107 -32.49 -23.28 -14.59
C GLY A 107 -33.07 -24.56 -15.20
N PRO A 108 -32.59 -24.98 -16.39
CA PRO A 108 -33.10 -26.19 -17.05
C PRO A 108 -32.73 -27.50 -16.32
N LEU A 109 -31.58 -27.57 -15.64
CA LEU A 109 -31.15 -28.80 -14.94
C LEU A 109 -31.91 -29.04 -13.63
N SER A 110 -32.02 -28.03 -12.76
CA SER A 110 -32.50 -28.21 -11.37
C SER A 110 -33.96 -28.61 -11.24
N ARG A 111 -34.80 -28.33 -12.26
CA ARG A 111 -36.21 -28.71 -12.26
C ARG A 111 -36.47 -30.16 -12.68
N ARG A 112 -35.49 -30.81 -13.32
CA ARG A 112 -35.73 -32.09 -14.01
C ARG A 112 -34.80 -33.22 -13.56
N VAL A 113 -33.55 -32.90 -13.18
CA VAL A 113 -32.53 -33.92 -12.96
C VAL A 113 -31.58 -33.52 -11.85
N ARG A 114 -31.14 -34.50 -11.04
CA ARG A 114 -30.10 -34.31 -10.02
C ARG A 114 -28.73 -34.45 -10.68
N LEU A 115 -27.83 -33.50 -10.45
CA LEU A 115 -26.45 -33.58 -10.92
C LEU A 115 -25.60 -34.39 -9.93
N VAL A 116 -24.89 -35.41 -10.42
CA VAL A 116 -23.98 -36.24 -9.62
C VAL A 116 -22.53 -35.78 -9.79
N HIS A 117 -22.11 -35.55 -11.03
CA HIS A 117 -20.74 -35.18 -11.36
C HIS A 117 -20.70 -34.26 -12.59
N ALA A 118 -19.68 -33.42 -12.68
CA ALA A 118 -19.40 -32.60 -13.85
C ALA A 118 -17.89 -32.58 -14.09
N GLU A 119 -17.47 -32.81 -15.33
CA GLU A 119 -16.08 -32.79 -15.76
C GLU A 119 -15.96 -32.07 -17.11
N PHE A 120 -14.87 -31.34 -17.31
CA PHE A 120 -14.54 -30.82 -18.64
C PHE A 120 -13.97 -31.94 -19.50
N LEU A 121 -14.34 -31.94 -20.77
CA LEU A 121 -13.67 -32.72 -21.79
C LEU A 121 -12.67 -31.79 -22.48
N PHE A 122 -11.44 -32.26 -22.65
CA PHE A 122 -10.40 -31.49 -23.33
C PHE A 122 -10.87 -31.08 -24.72
N THR A 123 -10.70 -29.79 -25.01
CA THR A 123 -10.97 -29.18 -26.29
C THR A 123 -9.78 -28.30 -26.64
N GLU A 124 -9.39 -28.28 -27.91
CA GLU A 124 -8.29 -27.44 -28.36
C GLU A 124 -8.52 -25.96 -28.00
N PRO A 125 -7.51 -25.24 -27.47
CA PRO A 125 -7.65 -23.86 -27.01
C PRO A 125 -8.23 -22.89 -28.06
N HIS A 126 -7.94 -23.11 -29.34
CA HIS A 126 -8.38 -22.26 -30.44
C HIS A 126 -9.81 -22.54 -30.91
N SER A 127 -10.41 -23.64 -30.45
CA SER A 127 -11.71 -24.09 -30.92
C SER A 127 -12.86 -23.18 -30.48
N LYS A 128 -12.61 -22.28 -29.50
CA LYS A 128 -13.60 -21.42 -28.83
C LYS A 128 -14.85 -22.20 -28.38
N ARG A 129 -14.65 -23.47 -28.03
CA ARG A 129 -15.68 -24.37 -27.53
C ARG A 129 -15.19 -24.96 -26.23
N LEU A 130 -16.10 -25.10 -25.26
CA LEU A 130 -15.86 -25.84 -24.04
C LEU A 130 -16.87 -26.99 -23.99
N LEU A 131 -16.37 -28.22 -23.84
CA LEU A 131 -17.22 -29.39 -23.70
C LEU A 131 -17.32 -29.76 -22.22
N LEU A 132 -18.55 -29.81 -21.71
CA LEU A 132 -18.83 -30.17 -20.33
C LEU A 132 -19.61 -31.48 -20.29
N ARG A 133 -19.04 -32.51 -19.68
CA ARG A 133 -19.70 -33.78 -19.44
C ARG A 133 -20.34 -33.79 -18.06
N LEU A 134 -21.67 -33.88 -18.05
CA LEU A 134 -22.50 -33.94 -16.85
C LEU A 134 -22.95 -35.38 -16.62
N ARG A 135 -22.84 -35.90 -15.41
CA ARG A 135 -23.52 -37.13 -14.98
C ARG A 135 -24.81 -36.73 -14.29
N VAL A 136 -25.93 -37.06 -14.91
CA VAL A 136 -27.26 -36.65 -14.48
C VAL A 136 -28.06 -37.87 -14.01
N GLN A 137 -28.80 -37.72 -12.92
CA GLN A 137 -29.54 -38.76 -12.23
C GLN A 137 -31.01 -38.37 -12.10
N ARG A 138 -31.92 -39.23 -12.58
CA ARG A 138 -33.37 -39.04 -12.47
C ARG A 138 -34.05 -40.33 -12.04
N GLU A 139 -35.11 -40.17 -11.26
CA GLU A 139 -36.06 -41.26 -10.97
C GLU A 139 -37.03 -41.41 -12.14
N VAL A 140 -37.17 -42.63 -12.62
CA VAL A 140 -38.08 -42.93 -13.73
C VAL A 140 -39.41 -43.42 -13.15
N ASP A 141 -40.41 -42.54 -13.16
CA ASP A 141 -41.76 -42.84 -12.63
C ASP A 141 -42.40 -44.06 -13.32
N ALA A 142 -42.14 -44.24 -14.62
CA ALA A 142 -42.62 -45.37 -15.42
C ALA A 142 -41.98 -46.73 -15.04
N ALA A 143 -40.94 -46.74 -14.20
CA ALA A 143 -40.16 -47.92 -13.84
C ALA A 143 -40.12 -48.17 -12.31
N GLY A 144 -41.16 -47.74 -11.59
CA GLY A 144 -41.32 -48.03 -10.16
C GLY A 144 -40.30 -47.33 -9.25
N GLY A 145 -39.81 -46.16 -9.64
CA GLY A 145 -38.82 -45.41 -8.84
C GLY A 145 -37.37 -45.84 -9.04
N ALA A 146 -37.06 -46.55 -10.14
CA ALA A 146 -35.67 -46.86 -10.48
C ALA A 146 -34.86 -45.59 -10.77
N ILE A 147 -33.72 -45.44 -10.10
CA ILE A 147 -32.79 -44.33 -10.29
C ILE A 147 -31.84 -44.67 -11.44
N LEU A 148 -31.83 -43.83 -12.48
CA LEU A 148 -30.97 -44.02 -13.65
C LEU A 148 -29.96 -42.86 -13.75
N GLU A 149 -28.71 -43.20 -13.97
CA GLU A 149 -27.61 -42.25 -14.25
C GLU A 149 -27.23 -42.31 -15.72
N GLN A 150 -27.17 -41.15 -16.37
CA GLN A 150 -26.78 -41.01 -17.78
C GLN A 150 -25.76 -39.87 -17.96
N PRO A 151 -24.75 -40.04 -18.83
CA PRO A 151 -23.86 -38.96 -19.21
C PRO A 151 -24.53 -38.05 -20.26
N HIS A 152 -24.49 -36.74 -20.02
CA HIS A 152 -24.98 -35.70 -20.92
C HIS A 152 -23.83 -34.74 -21.25
N VAL A 153 -23.54 -34.54 -22.52
CA VAL A 153 -22.48 -33.61 -22.96
C VAL A 153 -23.12 -32.30 -23.41
N VAL A 154 -22.64 -31.19 -22.86
CA VAL A 154 -23.06 -29.84 -23.22
C VAL A 154 -21.89 -29.11 -23.87
N GLU A 155 -22.14 -28.54 -25.03
CA GLU A 155 -21.20 -27.71 -25.76
C GLU A 155 -21.45 -26.23 -25.46
N PHE A 156 -20.43 -25.54 -24.96
CA PHE A 156 -20.44 -24.09 -24.77
C PHE A 156 -19.65 -23.42 -25.89
N VAL A 157 -20.32 -22.61 -26.70
CA VAL A 157 -19.67 -21.74 -27.69
C VAL A 157 -19.23 -20.46 -27.00
N VAL A 158 -17.93 -20.15 -27.07
CA VAL A 158 -17.32 -18.96 -26.46
C VAL A 158 -17.31 -17.82 -27.48
N HIS A 159 -17.95 -16.70 -27.12
CA HIS A 159 -17.89 -15.45 -27.88
C HIS A 159 -17.04 -14.43 -27.15
N ASP A 160 -16.07 -13.87 -27.87
CA ASP A 160 -15.22 -12.83 -27.31
C ASP A 160 -15.94 -11.48 -27.32
N ARG A 161 -16.00 -10.86 -26.16
CA ARG A 161 -16.51 -9.50 -25.99
C ARG A 161 -15.77 -8.85 -24.83
N LEU A 162 -15.25 -7.65 -25.06
CA LEU A 162 -14.62 -6.87 -24.01
C LEU A 162 -15.64 -6.50 -22.93
N CYS A 163 -15.24 -6.61 -21.67
CA CYS A 163 -16.03 -6.09 -20.56
C CYS A 163 -16.01 -4.54 -20.60
N GLU A 164 -16.95 -3.88 -19.93
CA GLU A 164 -17.01 -2.42 -19.96
C GLU A 164 -15.77 -1.74 -19.38
N GLY A 165 -15.07 -2.38 -18.42
CA GLY A 165 -13.82 -1.87 -17.88
C GLY A 165 -12.70 -1.89 -18.91
N CYS A 166 -12.47 -3.05 -19.53
CA CYS A 166 -11.53 -3.28 -20.61
C CYS A 166 -11.80 -2.39 -21.83
N SER A 167 -13.06 -2.31 -22.27
CA SER A 167 -13.44 -1.44 -23.38
C SER A 167 -13.17 0.03 -23.11
N ARG A 168 -13.30 0.49 -21.86
CA ARG A 168 -12.94 1.88 -21.47
C ARG A 168 -11.43 2.08 -21.43
N ALA A 169 -10.69 1.11 -20.87
CA ALA A 169 -9.24 1.15 -20.83
C ALA A 169 -8.62 1.20 -22.24
N GLN A 170 -9.16 0.43 -23.18
CA GLN A 170 -8.71 0.44 -24.58
C GLN A 170 -9.13 1.71 -25.33
N ALA A 171 -10.29 2.28 -25.01
CA ALA A 171 -10.75 3.53 -25.64
C ALA A 171 -9.93 4.74 -25.19
N ASN A 172 -9.57 4.82 -23.90
CA ASN A 172 -8.71 5.85 -23.34
C ASN A 172 -7.96 5.27 -22.12
N PRO A 173 -6.68 4.89 -22.25
CA PRO A 173 -5.92 4.32 -21.14
C PRO A 173 -5.73 5.31 -19.99
N ASP A 174 -5.68 6.61 -20.30
CA ASP A 174 -5.53 7.70 -19.31
C ASP A 174 -6.86 8.14 -18.67
N GLN A 175 -7.96 7.44 -18.94
CA GLN A 175 -9.26 7.84 -18.39
C GLN A 175 -9.38 7.51 -16.91
N TRP A 176 -9.15 8.51 -16.07
CA TRP A 176 -9.41 8.46 -14.64
C TRP A 176 -10.83 8.91 -14.30
N THR A 177 -11.38 8.37 -13.20
CA THR A 177 -12.70 8.77 -12.66
C THR A 177 -12.57 9.64 -11.42
N ALA A 178 -11.50 9.47 -10.65
CA ALA A 178 -11.21 10.28 -9.48
C ALA A 178 -9.75 10.75 -9.49
N ALA A 179 -9.53 12.00 -9.09
CA ALA A 179 -8.19 12.56 -8.91
C ALA A 179 -8.07 13.16 -7.51
N VAL A 180 -6.93 12.93 -6.86
CA VAL A 180 -6.58 13.54 -5.56
C VAL A 180 -5.42 14.50 -5.80
N GLN A 181 -5.66 15.78 -5.56
CA GLN A 181 -4.68 16.85 -5.73
C GLN A 181 -4.13 17.23 -4.36
N LEU A 182 -2.93 16.76 -4.05
CA LEU A 182 -2.23 17.05 -2.81
C LEU A 182 -1.41 18.32 -3.00
N ARG A 183 -1.63 19.36 -2.17
CA ARG A 183 -0.91 20.63 -2.25
C ARG A 183 -0.42 21.08 -0.88
N GLN A 184 0.76 21.70 -0.85
CA GLN A 184 1.29 22.34 0.34
C GLN A 184 2.02 23.63 -0.05
N HIS A 185 1.58 24.75 0.50
CA HIS A 185 2.11 26.07 0.17
C HIS A 185 3.35 26.42 1.03
N VAL A 186 4.44 25.68 0.85
CA VAL A 186 5.73 25.89 1.54
C VAL A 186 6.87 26.02 0.53
N ALA A 187 8.00 26.61 0.94
CA ALA A 187 9.16 26.85 0.09
C ALA A 187 10.00 25.58 -0.20
N HIS A 188 9.95 24.57 0.67
CA HIS A 188 10.71 23.32 0.57
C HIS A 188 9.79 22.09 0.55
N ARG A 189 10.29 20.94 0.10
CA ARG A 189 9.51 19.72 -0.14
C ARG A 189 9.68 18.61 0.90
N ARG A 190 10.43 18.84 2.00
CA ARG A 190 10.73 17.80 3.01
C ARG A 190 9.52 17.01 3.52
N THR A 191 8.40 17.68 3.76
CA THR A 191 7.14 17.05 4.17
C THR A 191 6.56 16.11 3.12
N PHE A 192 6.70 16.43 1.83
CA PHE A 192 6.30 15.53 0.74
C PHE A 192 7.23 14.32 0.64
N LEU A 193 8.54 14.50 0.82
CA LEU A 193 9.50 13.38 0.84
C LEU A 193 9.16 12.40 1.97
N TYR A 194 8.82 12.92 3.16
CA TYR A 194 8.37 12.08 4.26
C TYR A 194 7.02 11.40 3.98
N LEU A 195 6.05 12.13 3.42
CA LEU A 195 4.73 11.59 3.07
C LEU A 195 4.84 10.51 1.99
N GLU A 196 5.74 10.65 1.02
CA GLU A 196 6.05 9.64 0.01
C GLU A 196 6.53 8.33 0.65
N GLN A 197 7.44 8.40 1.61
CA GLN A 197 7.90 7.20 2.32
C GLN A 197 6.78 6.52 3.11
N LEU A 198 5.88 7.31 3.70
CA LEU A 198 4.69 6.77 4.39
C LEU A 198 3.71 6.11 3.42
N LEU A 199 3.50 6.70 2.24
CA LEU A 199 2.66 6.12 1.19
C LEU A 199 3.20 4.78 0.72
N LEU A 200 4.53 4.67 0.56
CA LEU A 200 5.21 3.43 0.18
C LEU A 200 5.10 2.36 1.27
N ARG A 201 5.38 2.72 2.53
CA ARG A 201 5.32 1.77 3.66
C ARG A 201 3.93 1.16 3.83
N HIS A 202 2.87 1.96 3.69
CA HIS A 202 1.50 1.49 3.85
C HIS A 202 0.86 0.98 2.54
N GLY A 203 1.55 1.08 1.40
CA GLY A 203 1.00 0.70 0.09
C GLY A 203 -0.25 1.51 -0.30
N ALA A 204 -0.43 2.71 0.24
CA ALA A 204 -1.66 3.49 0.09
C ALA A 204 -1.90 3.97 -1.36
N ALA A 205 -0.82 4.14 -2.13
CA ALA A 205 -0.86 4.53 -3.54
C ALA A 205 -0.84 3.35 -4.53
N ALA A 206 -0.87 2.09 -4.07
CA ALA A 206 -0.72 0.92 -4.96
C ALA A 206 -1.83 0.75 -6.01
N ARG A 207 -3.00 1.39 -5.80
CA ARG A 207 -4.13 1.38 -6.75
C ARG A 207 -4.22 2.66 -7.60
N ALA A 208 -3.25 3.55 -7.49
CA ALA A 208 -3.16 4.71 -8.36
C ALA A 208 -2.82 4.24 -9.78
N LEU A 209 -3.51 4.79 -10.78
CA LEU A 209 -3.18 4.57 -12.18
C LEU A 209 -1.91 5.33 -12.56
N ARG A 210 -1.82 6.57 -12.06
CA ARG A 210 -0.76 7.50 -12.38
C ARG A 210 -0.54 8.47 -11.23
N ILE A 211 0.70 8.86 -11.02
CA ILE A 211 1.11 9.91 -10.08
C ILE A 211 1.83 10.97 -10.91
N ALA A 212 1.27 12.18 -10.98
CA ALA A 212 1.89 13.30 -11.71
C ALA A 212 2.43 14.34 -10.74
N ALA A 213 3.60 14.87 -11.03
CA ALA A 213 4.15 16.02 -10.31
C ALA A 213 3.36 17.29 -10.68
N ALA A 214 2.95 18.07 -9.68
CA ALA A 214 2.27 19.34 -9.89
C ALA A 214 3.01 20.47 -9.16
N GLU A 215 2.71 21.73 -9.50
CA GLU A 215 3.27 22.86 -8.76
C GLU A 215 2.87 22.75 -7.29
N ARG A 216 3.88 22.73 -6.40
CA ARG A 216 3.70 22.64 -4.93
C ARG A 216 2.93 21.38 -4.47
N GLY A 217 3.05 20.27 -5.21
CA GLY A 217 2.56 18.97 -4.73
C GLY A 217 2.45 17.87 -5.79
N LEU A 218 1.48 16.98 -5.62
CA LEU A 218 1.31 15.75 -6.41
C LEU A 218 -0.16 15.52 -6.77
N ASP A 219 -0.41 14.95 -7.94
CA ASP A 219 -1.73 14.54 -8.41
C ASP A 219 -1.80 13.00 -8.56
N PHE A 220 -2.69 12.37 -7.79
CA PHE A 220 -2.94 10.93 -7.86
C PHE A 220 -4.22 10.65 -8.65
N PHE A 221 -4.11 9.84 -9.69
CA PHE A 221 -5.25 9.46 -10.53
C PHE A 221 -5.74 8.05 -10.19
N PHE A 222 -7.05 7.88 -10.07
CA PHE A 222 -7.71 6.62 -9.70
C PHE A 222 -8.84 6.24 -10.65
N ALA A 223 -8.98 4.93 -10.88
CA ALA A 223 -10.10 4.35 -11.63
C ALA A 223 -11.42 4.33 -10.84
N SER A 224 -11.35 4.37 -9.50
CA SER A 224 -12.52 4.33 -8.60
C SER A 224 -12.47 5.45 -7.57
N ARG A 225 -13.61 6.13 -7.38
CA ARG A 225 -13.80 7.12 -6.31
C ARG A 225 -13.47 6.58 -4.92
N SER A 226 -13.81 5.31 -4.67
CA SER A 226 -13.58 4.69 -3.35
C SER A 226 -12.09 4.57 -3.00
N HIS A 227 -11.22 4.38 -4.00
CA HIS A 227 -9.77 4.32 -3.79
C HIS A 227 -9.19 5.71 -3.52
N ALA A 228 -9.66 6.71 -4.24
CA ALA A 228 -9.31 8.10 -3.98
C ALA A 228 -9.72 8.55 -2.56
N ALA A 229 -10.95 8.23 -2.12
CA ALA A 229 -11.42 8.56 -0.78
C ALA A 229 -10.55 7.93 0.33
N ARG A 230 -10.14 6.66 0.16
CA ARG A 230 -9.23 6.01 1.12
C ARG A 230 -7.86 6.68 1.21
N LEU A 231 -7.35 7.20 0.10
CA LEU A 231 -6.10 7.97 0.11
C LEU A 231 -6.27 9.29 0.89
N VAL A 232 -7.39 9.98 0.70
CA VAL A 232 -7.72 11.21 1.45
C VAL A 232 -7.82 10.93 2.95
N ASP A 233 -8.49 9.83 3.33
CA ASP A 233 -8.62 9.41 4.72
C ASP A 233 -7.25 9.06 5.33
N PHE A 234 -6.39 8.36 4.58
CA PHE A 234 -5.02 8.05 4.99
C PHE A 234 -4.20 9.32 5.22
N VAL A 235 -4.21 10.25 4.26
CA VAL A 235 -3.46 11.52 4.36
C VAL A 235 -3.96 12.36 5.55
N SER A 236 -5.27 12.34 5.83
CA SER A 236 -5.86 13.01 7.00
C SER A 236 -5.46 12.39 8.34
N GLY A 237 -5.08 11.12 8.37
CA GLY A 237 -4.54 10.45 9.55
C GLY A 237 -3.05 10.69 9.80
N VAL A 238 -2.32 11.17 8.79
CA VAL A 238 -0.85 11.31 8.82
C VAL A 238 -0.41 12.77 8.94
N ALA A 239 -1.14 13.70 8.33
CA ALA A 239 -0.84 15.13 8.31
C ALA A 239 -2.06 15.96 8.70
N PRO A 240 -1.91 17.25 9.06
CA PRO A 240 -3.04 18.13 9.30
C PRO A 240 -3.51 18.74 7.98
N VAL A 241 -4.73 18.40 7.55
CA VAL A 241 -5.18 18.62 6.17
C VAL A 241 -6.58 19.21 6.12
N ARG A 242 -6.84 19.96 5.05
CA ARG A 242 -8.19 20.38 4.64
C ARG A 242 -8.53 19.73 3.32
N SER A 243 -9.58 18.92 3.29
CA SER A 243 -10.06 18.25 2.09
C SER A 243 -11.35 18.90 1.56
N ARG A 244 -11.44 19.11 0.25
CA ARG A 244 -12.66 19.50 -0.48
C ARG A 244 -12.90 18.52 -1.61
N SER A 245 -14.14 18.06 -1.79
CA SER A 245 -14.53 17.19 -2.90
C SER A 245 -15.49 17.88 -3.85
N ASP A 246 -15.17 17.92 -5.13
CA ASP A 246 -16.05 18.41 -6.19
C ASP A 246 -16.34 17.29 -7.20
N LYS A 247 -17.43 17.44 -7.97
CA LYS A 247 -17.82 16.49 -9.01
C LYS A 247 -18.19 17.22 -10.30
N GLN A 248 -17.70 16.72 -11.42
CA GLN A 248 -18.01 17.21 -12.76
C GLN A 248 -18.79 16.15 -13.52
N LEU A 249 -19.95 16.51 -14.08
CA LEU A 249 -20.71 15.59 -14.95
C LEU A 249 -20.01 15.47 -16.30
N VAL A 250 -19.68 14.24 -16.70
CA VAL A 250 -19.09 13.94 -18.01
C VAL A 250 -20.16 13.53 -19.01
N SER A 251 -21.02 12.59 -18.62
CA SER A 251 -22.11 12.12 -19.46
C SER A 251 -23.28 11.61 -18.63
N HIS A 252 -24.47 11.63 -19.23
CA HIS A 252 -25.70 11.14 -18.65
C HIS A 252 -26.45 10.32 -19.71
N ASP A 253 -26.86 9.10 -19.34
CA ASP A 253 -27.74 8.30 -20.18
C ASP A 253 -29.20 8.51 -19.76
N PRO A 254 -30.02 9.21 -20.57
CA PRO A 254 -31.42 9.51 -20.22
C PRO A 254 -32.31 8.27 -20.17
N LYS A 255 -31.92 7.16 -20.81
CA LYS A 255 -32.72 5.92 -20.82
C LYS A 255 -32.57 5.11 -19.53
N SER A 256 -31.39 5.17 -18.93
CA SER A 256 -31.07 4.41 -17.71
C SER A 256 -30.89 5.29 -16.47
N SER A 257 -30.99 6.61 -16.60
CA SER A 257 -30.73 7.61 -15.55
C SER A 257 -29.37 7.40 -14.87
N LEU A 258 -28.38 6.89 -15.61
CA LEU A 258 -27.01 6.70 -15.14
C LEU A 258 -26.19 7.94 -15.48
N TYR A 259 -25.49 8.47 -14.47
CA TYR A 259 -24.64 9.64 -14.59
C TYR A 259 -23.19 9.24 -14.38
N ASN A 260 -22.33 9.61 -15.34
CA ASN A 260 -20.88 9.45 -15.23
C ASN A 260 -20.28 10.76 -14.74
N TYR A 261 -19.74 10.74 -13.53
CA TYR A 261 -19.04 11.88 -12.93
C TYR A 261 -17.54 11.65 -12.88
N LYS A 262 -16.77 12.73 -13.06
CA LYS A 262 -15.38 12.84 -12.60
C LYS A 262 -15.37 13.47 -11.22
N HIS A 263 -14.59 12.90 -10.32
CA HIS A 263 -14.45 13.36 -8.94
C HIS A 263 -13.07 13.97 -8.74
N THR A 264 -13.02 15.15 -8.13
CA THR A 264 -11.78 15.82 -7.78
C THR A 264 -11.75 16.04 -6.28
N PHE A 265 -10.68 15.59 -5.63
CA PHE A 265 -10.42 15.80 -4.21
C PHE A 265 -9.24 16.76 -4.10
N SER A 266 -9.50 17.99 -3.68
CA SER A 266 -8.47 18.97 -3.37
C SER A 266 -8.08 18.81 -1.90
N VAL A 267 -6.81 18.50 -1.66
CA VAL A 267 -6.27 18.17 -0.34
C VAL A 267 -5.11 19.11 -0.05
N GLU A 268 -5.32 20.04 0.88
CA GLU A 268 -4.34 21.06 1.26
C GLU A 268 -3.75 20.75 2.63
N ILE A 269 -2.44 20.51 2.69
CA ILE A 269 -1.68 20.31 3.93
C ILE A 269 -1.38 21.68 4.54
N ALA A 270 -1.44 21.78 5.87
CA ALA A 270 -1.05 22.98 6.59
C ALA A 270 0.36 23.47 6.16
N PRO A 271 0.54 24.74 5.80
CA PRO A 271 1.84 25.31 5.41
C PRO A 271 2.75 25.60 6.62
N VAL A 272 2.92 24.61 7.49
CA VAL A 272 3.85 24.62 8.62
C VAL A 272 4.62 23.31 8.60
N CYS A 273 5.94 23.41 8.54
CA CYS A 273 6.82 22.26 8.54
C CYS A 273 7.47 22.07 9.91
N ARG A 274 8.17 20.95 10.06
CA ARG A 274 9.03 20.70 11.21
C ARG A 274 10.16 21.73 11.24
N GLU A 275 10.56 22.16 12.43
CA GLU A 275 11.62 23.14 12.72
C GLU A 275 11.32 24.59 12.31
N ASP A 276 10.14 24.86 11.76
CA ASP A 276 9.72 26.23 11.44
C ASP A 276 9.42 27.03 12.72
N LEU A 277 9.81 28.31 12.69
CA LEU A 277 9.45 29.30 13.70
C LEU A 277 8.12 29.93 13.33
N VAL A 278 7.18 29.90 14.26
CA VAL A 278 5.82 30.43 14.07
C VAL A 278 5.53 31.50 15.11
N CYS A 279 5.02 32.63 14.63
CA CYS A 279 4.36 33.62 15.48
C CYS A 279 2.87 33.27 15.55
N LEU A 280 2.39 32.82 16.71
CA LEU A 280 0.98 32.44 16.84
C LEU A 280 0.09 33.68 16.84
N PRO A 281 -1.03 33.72 16.09
CA PRO A 281 -1.99 34.80 16.24
C PRO A 281 -2.63 34.74 17.64
N PRO A 282 -3.05 35.88 18.23
CA PRO A 282 -3.54 35.92 19.61
C PRO A 282 -4.72 34.97 19.86
N LYS A 283 -5.61 34.81 18.86
CA LYS A 283 -6.72 33.86 18.93
C LYS A 283 -6.26 32.41 19.08
N ALA A 284 -5.21 32.01 18.35
CA ALA A 284 -4.65 30.66 18.45
C ALA A 284 -3.87 30.48 19.75
N ALA A 285 -3.09 31.47 20.17
CA ALA A 285 -2.36 31.46 21.43
C ALA A 285 -3.31 31.28 22.64
N HIS A 286 -4.42 32.04 22.69
CA HIS A 286 -5.43 31.91 23.73
C HIS A 286 -6.11 30.53 23.73
N ALA A 287 -6.43 29.99 22.55
CA ALA A 287 -7.02 28.66 22.44
C ALA A 287 -6.07 27.54 22.94
N LEU A 288 -4.76 27.76 22.82
CA LEU A 288 -3.71 26.84 23.27
C LEU A 288 -3.25 27.12 24.72
N GLY A 289 -4.06 27.79 25.52
CA GLY A 289 -3.75 28.07 26.93
C GLY A 289 -2.65 29.11 27.11
N ASN A 290 -2.71 30.18 26.33
CA ASN A 290 -1.75 31.28 26.28
C ASN A 290 -0.33 30.78 25.98
N LEU A 291 -0.19 29.96 24.93
CA LEU A 291 1.11 29.53 24.41
C LEU A 291 1.70 30.62 23.50
N GLY A 292 3.02 30.78 23.55
CA GLY A 292 3.73 31.73 22.70
C GLY A 292 3.73 33.14 23.30
N PRO A 293 4.25 34.11 22.55
CA PRO A 293 3.90 34.38 21.15
C PRO A 293 4.71 33.64 20.07
N LEU A 294 5.97 33.32 20.35
CA LEU A 294 6.86 32.60 19.43
C LEU A 294 6.92 31.12 19.80
N VAL A 295 6.74 30.24 18.83
CA VAL A 295 6.75 28.79 19.04
C VAL A 295 7.47 28.09 17.88
N LEU A 296 8.09 26.96 18.18
CA LEU A 296 8.74 26.07 17.21
C LEU A 296 7.82 24.89 16.91
N CYS A 297 7.71 24.53 15.63
CA CYS A 297 7.01 23.31 15.23
C CYS A 297 7.94 22.09 15.37
N VAL A 298 7.78 21.28 16.41
CA VAL A 298 8.68 20.15 16.68
C VAL A 298 8.26 18.90 15.92
N ARG A 299 6.95 18.70 15.74
CA ARG A 299 6.44 17.48 15.12
C ARG A 299 5.18 17.75 14.30
N VAL A 300 5.14 17.20 13.09
CA VAL A 300 3.98 17.23 12.19
C VAL A 300 3.45 15.81 12.05
N THR A 301 2.23 15.59 12.54
CA THR A 301 1.47 14.34 12.40
C THR A 301 0.02 14.71 12.02
N ALA A 302 -1.01 13.93 12.41
CA ALA A 302 -2.40 14.37 12.32
C ALA A 302 -2.67 15.72 13.03
N SER A 303 -1.91 15.99 14.08
CA SER A 303 -1.84 17.27 14.79
C SER A 303 -0.43 17.87 14.71
N LEU A 304 -0.35 19.20 14.74
CA LEU A 304 0.91 19.95 14.89
C LEU A 304 1.31 20.02 16.36
N ALA A 305 2.53 19.64 16.70
CA ALA A 305 3.09 19.83 18.04
C ALA A 305 3.95 21.10 18.05
N LEU A 306 3.51 22.11 18.81
CA LEU A 306 4.15 23.40 18.95
C LEU A 306 4.83 23.48 20.31
N LEU A 307 6.12 23.81 20.33
CA LEU A 307 6.94 23.98 21.53
C LEU A 307 7.24 25.46 21.72
N ASP A 308 7.00 25.98 22.92
CA ASP A 308 7.57 27.25 23.33
C ASP A 308 9.01 27.03 23.84
N PRO A 309 10.04 27.57 23.16
CA PRO A 309 11.43 27.35 23.54
C PRO A 309 11.82 27.96 24.89
N LEU A 310 11.04 28.92 25.40
CA LEU A 310 11.34 29.61 26.66
C LEU A 310 10.71 28.95 27.88
N THR A 311 9.57 28.28 27.70
CA THR A 311 8.79 27.67 28.80
C THR A 311 8.71 26.15 28.73
N LEU A 312 9.25 25.53 27.67
CA LEU A 312 9.13 24.09 27.35
C LEU A 312 7.70 23.55 27.22
N ARG A 313 6.69 24.42 27.23
CA ARG A 313 5.30 23.99 27.07
C ARG A 313 5.08 23.52 25.64
N VAL A 314 4.60 22.29 25.51
CA VAL A 314 4.19 21.70 24.24
C VAL A 314 2.67 21.74 24.15
N ALA A 315 2.13 22.27 23.07
CA ALA A 315 0.70 22.17 22.75
C ALA A 315 0.47 21.45 21.42
N PHE A 316 -0.63 20.72 21.36
CA PHE A 316 -1.07 20.02 20.16
C PHE A 316 -2.20 20.81 19.49
N LEU A 317 -2.05 21.07 18.20
CA LEU A 317 -3.02 21.78 17.38
C LEU A 317 -3.55 20.86 16.28
N ASP A 318 -4.83 20.51 16.38
CA ASP A 318 -5.49 19.67 15.38
C ASP A 318 -5.75 20.44 14.08
N ALA A 319 -5.92 19.71 12.96
CA ALA A 319 -6.25 20.30 11.65
C ALA A 319 -7.47 21.22 11.73
N ALA A 320 -8.55 20.81 12.40
CA ALA A 320 -9.77 21.61 12.53
C ALA A 320 -9.55 22.91 13.32
N GLN A 321 -8.64 22.90 14.31
CA GLN A 321 -8.32 24.09 15.09
C GLN A 321 -7.43 25.04 14.28
N TYR A 322 -6.43 24.50 13.58
CA TYR A 322 -5.56 25.25 12.69
C TYR A 322 -6.35 26.03 11.62
N TRP A 323 -7.28 25.37 10.91
CA TRP A 323 -8.03 26.00 9.83
C TRP A 323 -9.07 27.04 10.29
N ARG A 324 -9.37 27.15 11.60
CA ARG A 324 -10.21 28.23 12.15
C ARG A 324 -9.45 29.56 12.24
N ALA A 325 -8.15 29.49 12.53
CA ALA A 325 -7.26 30.65 12.63
C ALA A 325 -5.91 30.28 11.96
N PRO A 326 -5.88 30.19 10.61
CA PRO A 326 -4.69 29.78 9.91
C PRO A 326 -3.59 30.82 10.06
N PHE A 327 -2.36 30.35 10.24
CA PHE A 327 -1.15 31.16 10.32
C PHE A 327 -0.08 30.58 9.40
N ARG A 328 1.03 31.28 9.20
CA ARG A 328 2.16 30.80 8.39
C ARG A 328 3.42 30.77 9.23
N ALA A 329 4.43 30.05 8.76
CA ALA A 329 5.76 30.13 9.35
C ALA A 329 6.33 31.55 9.18
N LEU A 330 6.85 32.12 10.27
CA LEU A 330 7.54 33.39 10.30
C LEU A 330 8.90 33.26 9.60
N LEU A 331 9.67 32.26 10.02
CA LEU A 331 10.93 31.85 9.40
C LEU A 331 10.87 30.35 9.09
N THR A 332 11.40 30.00 7.93
CA THR A 332 11.41 28.60 7.45
C THR A 332 12.76 27.96 7.74
N SER A 333 12.80 26.64 7.80
CA SER A 333 14.04 25.85 8.01
C SER A 333 15.24 26.24 7.12
N ARG A 334 15.03 26.87 5.95
CA ARG A 334 16.10 27.36 5.06
C ARG A 334 16.88 28.55 5.58
N GLN A 335 16.31 29.29 6.53
CA GLN A 335 16.92 30.51 7.08
C GLN A 335 17.67 30.23 8.39
N LEU A 336 17.89 28.95 8.72
CA LEU A 336 18.69 28.56 9.86
C LEU A 336 20.15 28.94 9.65
N VAL A 337 20.74 29.54 10.68
CA VAL A 337 22.15 29.96 10.72
C VAL A 337 22.88 29.09 11.73
N GLU A 338 24.13 28.77 11.43
CA GLU A 338 25.00 28.03 12.34
C GLU A 338 25.59 28.93 13.43
N TYR A 339 25.46 28.46 14.67
CA TYR A 339 26.02 29.05 15.87
C TYR A 339 27.02 28.07 16.50
N VAL A 340 28.12 28.61 17.04
CA VAL A 340 29.03 27.88 17.92
C VAL A 340 28.63 28.13 19.36
N VAL A 341 28.54 27.06 20.15
CA VAL A 341 28.21 27.10 21.57
C VAL A 341 29.49 27.31 22.37
N LEU A 342 29.56 28.40 23.13
CA LEU A 342 30.71 28.73 23.97
C LEU A 342 30.54 28.18 25.38
N ASP A 343 29.35 28.30 25.93
CA ASP A 343 29.02 27.86 27.28
C ASP A 343 27.53 27.49 27.40
N VAL A 344 27.21 26.57 28.31
CA VAL A 344 25.84 26.10 28.57
C VAL A 344 25.63 25.98 30.08
N GLU A 345 24.80 26.85 30.64
CA GLU A 345 24.38 26.84 32.04
C GLU A 345 22.94 26.28 32.12
N PRO A 346 22.71 25.10 32.72
CA PRO A 346 21.36 24.56 32.86
C PRO A 346 20.52 25.41 33.83
N ASP A 347 19.24 25.60 33.51
CA ASP A 347 18.27 26.21 34.43
C ASP A 347 17.84 25.16 35.47
N ASP A 348 18.26 25.32 36.72
CA ASP A 348 17.92 24.42 37.83
C ASP A 348 16.58 24.76 38.54
N ASP A 349 15.72 25.53 37.88
CA ASP A 349 14.42 25.94 38.44
C ASP A 349 13.49 24.72 38.66
N PRO A 350 13.10 24.39 39.91
CA PRO A 350 12.35 23.17 40.22
C PRO A 350 10.92 23.17 39.67
N ASP A 351 10.33 24.35 39.42
CA ASP A 351 8.99 24.51 38.84
C ASP A 351 8.98 24.40 37.30
N LEU A 352 10.14 24.55 36.67
CA LEU A 352 10.34 24.45 35.21
C LEU A 352 11.18 23.23 34.82
N ALA A 353 11.56 22.42 35.80
CA ALA A 353 12.27 21.17 35.62
C ALA A 353 11.42 20.24 34.76
N ALA A 354 11.90 19.94 33.56
CA ALA A 354 11.29 18.92 32.72
C ALA A 354 11.37 17.56 33.42
N ASP A 355 10.36 16.70 33.23
CA ASP A 355 10.37 15.33 33.74
C ASP A 355 11.71 14.65 33.41
N ALA A 356 12.24 13.82 34.31
CA ALA A 356 13.56 13.19 34.17
C ALA A 356 13.78 12.38 32.85
N GLY A 357 12.70 12.07 32.13
CA GLY A 357 12.69 11.41 30.82
C GLY A 357 12.44 12.33 29.60
N SER A 358 12.33 13.65 29.78
CA SER A 358 12.11 14.60 28.69
C SER A 358 13.37 14.76 27.82
N ARG A 359 13.17 14.86 26.49
CA ARG A 359 14.21 15.19 25.51
C ARG A 359 14.76 16.61 25.70
N TYR A 360 13.98 17.49 26.30
CA TYR A 360 14.26 18.92 26.40
C TYR A 360 14.54 19.33 27.84
N GLN A 361 15.51 20.23 28.00
CA GLN A 361 15.90 20.84 29.27
C GLN A 361 16.21 22.32 28.99
N LEU A 362 15.71 23.21 29.86
CA LEU A 362 16.03 24.63 29.76
C LEU A 362 17.49 24.87 30.17
N ALA A 363 18.16 25.70 29.40
CA ALA A 363 19.50 26.19 29.70
C ALA A 363 19.69 27.57 29.11
N HIS A 364 20.57 28.35 29.72
CA HIS A 364 21.17 29.54 29.14
C HIS A 364 22.44 29.14 28.39
N ALA A 365 22.45 29.37 27.08
CA ALA A 365 23.60 29.12 26.22
C ALA A 365 24.21 30.44 25.76
N GLN A 366 25.53 30.56 25.87
CA GLN A 366 26.28 31.63 25.22
C GLN A 366 26.71 31.14 23.84
N VAL A 367 26.26 31.85 22.80
CA VAL A 367 26.48 31.45 21.41
C VAL A 367 27.02 32.59 20.56
N ALA A 368 27.84 32.25 19.59
CA ALA A 368 28.32 33.18 18.56
C ALA A 368 28.00 32.63 17.17
N ARG A 369 27.73 33.51 16.19
CA ARG A 369 27.51 33.08 14.80
C ARG A 369 28.83 32.56 14.24
N VAL A 370 28.79 31.43 13.52
CA VAL A 370 30.01 30.88 12.88
C VAL A 370 30.62 31.86 11.88
N SER A 371 29.80 32.66 11.19
CA SER A 371 30.27 33.71 10.27
C SER A 371 31.06 34.83 10.94
N ASP A 372 30.76 35.09 12.21
CA ASP A 372 31.30 36.19 13.00
C ASP A 372 32.46 35.72 13.88
N PHE A 373 32.52 34.42 14.16
CA PHE A 373 33.54 33.80 14.98
C PHE A 373 34.94 34.05 14.41
N GLY A 374 35.78 34.74 15.19
CA GLY A 374 37.13 35.15 14.80
C GLY A 374 37.22 36.45 13.97
N ARG A 375 36.08 37.09 13.66
CA ARG A 375 36.02 38.42 13.02
C ARG A 375 35.48 39.49 13.96
N ASN A 376 34.42 39.15 14.71
CA ASN A 376 33.74 40.02 15.67
C ASN A 376 33.57 39.29 17.01
N ASP A 377 33.55 40.05 18.12
CA ASP A 377 33.38 39.51 19.48
C ASP A 377 31.90 39.54 19.94
N ASN A 378 30.96 39.42 19.02
CA ASN A 378 29.53 39.45 19.33
C ASN A 378 29.09 38.10 19.91
N ILE A 379 28.70 38.10 21.19
CA ILE A 379 28.21 36.91 21.89
C ILE A 379 26.74 37.16 22.25
N PHE A 380 25.88 36.21 21.93
CA PHE A 380 24.47 36.22 22.27
C PHE A 380 24.22 35.28 23.45
N THR A 381 23.49 35.74 24.46
CA THR A 381 23.03 34.89 25.56
C THR A 381 21.59 34.50 25.28
N VAL A 382 21.35 33.21 25.02
CA VAL A 382 20.06 32.70 24.55
C VAL A 382 19.53 31.65 25.53
N ARG A 383 18.24 31.75 25.88
CA ARG A 383 17.55 30.68 26.59
C ARG A 383 17.09 29.61 25.59
N THR A 384 17.50 28.37 25.80
CA THR A 384 17.28 27.26 24.86
C THR A 384 16.64 26.06 25.55
N HIS A 385 15.89 25.29 24.75
CA HIS A 385 15.28 24.02 25.14
C HIS A 385 16.23 22.81 24.94
N LEU A 386 17.42 23.05 24.40
CA LEU A 386 18.42 22.04 24.02
C LEU A 386 19.51 21.84 25.10
N GLY A 387 19.26 22.24 26.35
CA GLY A 387 20.28 22.23 27.42
C GLY A 387 20.93 20.86 27.65
N ARG A 388 20.16 19.78 27.53
CA ARG A 388 20.67 18.40 27.68
C ARG A 388 21.49 17.90 26.49
N LEU A 389 21.28 18.50 25.30
CA LEU A 389 21.87 18.05 24.05
C LEU A 389 23.15 18.82 23.69
N LEU A 390 23.22 20.10 24.07
CA LEU A 390 24.34 20.98 23.74
C LEU A 390 25.41 20.92 24.81
N SER A 391 26.66 20.83 24.38
CA SER A 391 27.88 20.98 25.18
C SER A 391 28.72 22.14 24.63
N PRO A 392 29.58 22.76 25.46
CA PRO A 392 30.54 23.75 24.99
C PRO A 392 31.42 23.20 23.86
N GLY A 393 31.56 23.96 22.77
CA GLY A 393 32.27 23.55 21.56
C GLY A 393 31.39 22.90 20.48
N ASP A 394 30.11 22.62 20.78
CA ASP A 394 29.16 22.12 19.79
C ASP A 394 28.69 23.22 18.82
N TYR A 395 28.13 22.79 17.69
CA TYR A 395 27.42 23.65 16.75
C TYR A 395 25.91 23.46 16.86
N ALA A 396 25.16 24.56 16.73
CA ALA A 396 23.71 24.56 16.74
C ALA A 396 23.15 25.39 15.58
N LEU A 397 22.08 24.91 14.96
CA LEU A 397 21.28 25.67 14.01
C LEU A 397 20.22 26.46 14.75
N GLY A 398 20.12 27.75 14.45
CA GLY A 398 19.16 28.65 15.07
C GLY A 398 18.70 29.76 14.14
N TYR A 399 17.60 30.41 14.53
CA TYR A 399 17.12 31.62 13.88
C TYR A 399 17.80 32.84 14.49
N ASP A 400 18.37 33.68 13.63
CA ASP A 400 18.88 34.99 13.98
C ASP A 400 17.74 36.02 13.88
N LEU A 401 17.19 36.42 15.02
CA LEU A 401 16.13 37.43 15.08
C LEU A 401 16.69 38.84 15.23
N TYR A 402 17.95 38.98 15.66
CA TYR A 402 18.65 40.25 15.76
C TYR A 402 18.89 40.87 14.38
N ALA A 403 19.29 40.07 13.40
CA ALA A 403 19.53 40.54 12.03
C ALA A 403 18.32 40.39 11.08
N ALA A 404 17.32 39.59 11.45
CA ALA A 404 16.17 39.34 10.58
C ALA A 404 15.21 40.53 10.54
N ASN A 405 14.91 41.02 9.34
CA ASN A 405 13.83 41.96 9.11
C ASN A 405 12.54 41.20 8.74
N THR A 406 11.73 40.87 9.75
CA THR A 406 10.45 40.17 9.54
C THR A 406 9.31 41.17 9.40
N ASN A 407 8.81 41.36 8.17
CA ASN A 407 7.59 42.12 7.92
C ASN A 407 6.35 41.22 8.11
N ASP A 408 6.02 40.88 9.35
CA ASP A 408 4.83 40.08 9.67
C ASP A 408 3.83 40.86 10.53
N LEU A 409 2.58 40.92 10.05
CA LEU A 409 1.48 41.64 10.69
C LEU A 409 1.17 41.11 12.09
N ASP A 410 1.43 39.82 12.34
CA ASP A 410 1.19 39.19 13.65
C ASP A 410 2.28 39.55 14.68
N VAL A 411 3.48 39.92 14.22
CA VAL A 411 4.57 40.45 15.06
C VAL A 411 4.33 41.94 15.31
N ASP A 412 4.03 42.70 14.25
CA ASP A 412 3.79 44.16 14.32
C ASP A 412 2.53 44.52 15.12
N GLY A 413 1.52 43.65 15.11
CA GLY A 413 0.27 43.83 15.85
C GLY A 413 0.42 43.70 17.38
N ARG A 414 1.56 43.20 17.88
CA ARG A 414 1.79 42.96 19.31
C ARG A 414 2.57 44.10 19.95
N LYS A 415 1.88 44.91 20.74
CA LYS A 415 2.50 45.96 21.56
C LYS A 415 3.33 45.33 22.68
N GLY A 416 4.62 45.63 22.73
CA GLY A 416 5.51 45.24 23.84
C GLY A 416 6.12 43.84 23.73
N LEU A 417 6.14 43.24 22.53
CA LEU A 417 6.86 41.99 22.31
C LEU A 417 8.37 42.23 22.30
N VAL A 418 9.07 41.70 23.30
CA VAL A 418 10.55 41.64 23.29
C VAL A 418 10.92 40.33 22.58
N LEU A 419 11.49 40.45 21.40
CA LEU A 419 12.01 39.29 20.66
C LEU A 419 13.36 38.87 21.26
N PRO A 420 13.62 37.57 21.45
CA PRO A 420 14.96 37.11 21.78
C PRO A 420 15.91 37.36 20.60
N ASP A 421 17.19 37.56 20.86
CA ASP A 421 18.18 37.86 19.80
C ASP A 421 18.38 36.67 18.85
N ALA A 422 18.36 35.46 19.38
CA ALA A 422 18.40 34.23 18.60
C ALA A 422 17.58 33.11 19.27
N ILE A 423 17.16 32.13 18.48
CA ILE A 423 16.46 30.93 18.95
C ILE A 423 17.16 29.71 18.37
N LEU A 424 17.74 28.87 19.24
CA LEU A 424 18.34 27.61 18.82
C LEU A 424 17.26 26.55 18.57
N VAL A 425 17.40 25.78 17.49
CA VAL A 425 16.38 24.83 17.01
C VAL A 425 16.89 23.39 17.07
N LYS A 426 18.10 23.12 16.57
CA LYS A 426 18.72 21.78 16.62
C LYS A 426 20.24 21.85 16.71
N LYS A 427 20.87 20.79 17.21
CA LYS A 427 22.33 20.61 17.15
C LYS A 427 22.74 20.32 15.69
N SER A 428 23.81 20.96 15.21
CA SER A 428 24.40 20.71 13.89
C SER A 428 25.58 19.75 14.03
N TYR A 429 25.67 18.79 13.12
CA TYR A 429 26.80 17.86 12.99
C TYR A 429 27.59 18.09 11.69
N GLU A 430 27.38 19.22 11.00
CA GLU A 430 27.99 19.47 9.69
C GLU A 430 29.51 19.45 9.74
N GLU A 431 30.13 20.03 10.76
CA GLU A 431 31.59 20.04 10.85
C GLU A 431 32.18 18.62 11.03
N GLN A 432 31.59 17.82 11.91
CA GLN A 432 31.97 16.42 12.10
C GLN A 432 31.80 15.59 10.82
N ARG A 433 30.73 15.83 10.05
CA ARG A 433 30.49 15.15 8.77
C ARG A 433 31.41 15.61 7.65
N ARG A 434 31.81 16.89 7.60
CA ARG A 434 32.77 17.40 6.60
C ARG A 434 34.15 16.73 6.73
N ARG A 435 34.50 16.29 7.94
CA ARG A 435 35.76 15.56 8.22
C ARG A 435 35.74 14.11 7.71
N GLY A 436 34.57 13.53 7.41
CA GLY A 436 34.43 12.20 6.83
C GLY A 436 33.30 12.13 5.80
N LYS A 437 33.64 12.18 4.50
CA LYS A 437 32.67 11.91 3.42
C LYS A 437 32.25 10.44 3.45
N GLN A 438 31.26 10.12 4.26
CA GLN A 438 30.68 8.78 4.32
C GLN A 438 29.56 8.65 3.30
N GLN A 439 29.71 7.69 2.38
CA GLN A 439 28.56 7.21 1.62
C GLN A 439 27.62 6.48 2.57
N ARG A 440 26.30 6.56 2.35
CA ARG A 440 25.31 5.95 3.24
C ARG A 440 25.14 4.46 2.91
N PRO A 441 25.10 3.56 3.91
CA PRO A 441 24.91 2.12 3.69
C PRO A 441 23.47 1.74 3.34
N TRP A 442 22.56 2.72 3.25
CA TRP A 442 21.13 2.54 3.03
C TRP A 442 20.59 3.47 1.94
N LYS A 443 19.48 3.07 1.34
CA LYS A 443 18.74 3.81 0.31
C LYS A 443 17.23 3.80 0.62
N LEU A 444 16.52 4.80 0.11
CA LEU A 444 15.06 4.86 0.12
C LEU A 444 14.51 4.45 -1.24
N LYS A 445 13.29 3.91 -1.25
CA LYS A 445 12.52 3.75 -2.48
C LYS A 445 11.81 5.06 -2.81
N SER A 446 11.73 5.40 -4.08
CA SER A 446 10.95 6.52 -4.59
C SER A 446 9.70 6.01 -5.31
N LEU A 447 8.62 6.77 -5.27
CA LEU A 447 7.46 6.55 -6.11
C LEU A 447 7.83 6.87 -7.56
N ALA A 448 7.30 6.07 -8.49
CA ALA A 448 7.35 6.40 -9.91
C ALA A 448 6.41 7.59 -10.17
N VAL A 449 6.97 8.80 -10.10
CA VAL A 449 6.26 10.03 -10.42
C VAL A 449 6.51 10.36 -11.88
N ASP A 450 5.44 10.42 -12.67
CA ASP A 450 5.51 10.89 -14.04
C ASP A 450 5.85 12.37 -14.00
N ALA A 451 7.04 12.70 -14.51
CA ALA A 451 7.42 14.08 -14.75
C ALA A 451 6.53 14.62 -15.88
N ASP A 452 5.68 15.59 -15.57
CA ASP A 452 4.94 16.30 -16.61
C ASP A 452 5.93 16.85 -17.64
N ALA A 453 5.77 16.44 -18.91
CA ALA A 453 6.60 16.82 -20.05
C ALA A 453 6.64 18.35 -20.33
N GLY A 454 5.92 19.16 -19.55
CA GLY A 454 5.80 20.61 -19.69
C GLY A 454 6.69 21.44 -18.75
N ALA A 455 7.27 20.86 -17.69
CA ALA A 455 8.10 21.62 -16.75
C ALA A 455 9.59 21.32 -16.99
N LYS A 456 10.20 22.05 -17.92
CA LYS A 456 11.68 22.10 -18.02
C LYS A 456 12.23 22.74 -16.75
N SER A 457 12.55 21.92 -15.76
CA SER A 457 13.28 22.36 -14.57
C SER A 457 14.60 22.98 -15.03
N GLY A 458 14.89 24.20 -14.57
CA GLY A 458 16.23 24.76 -14.75
C GLY A 458 17.25 23.94 -13.95
N ARG A 459 18.52 23.95 -14.39
CA ARG A 459 19.64 23.28 -13.70
C ARG A 459 19.73 23.65 -12.21
N GLY A 460 19.39 24.90 -11.86
CA GLY A 460 19.36 25.35 -10.46
C GLY A 460 18.17 24.85 -9.63
N ASP A 461 17.08 24.40 -10.25
CA ASP A 461 15.95 23.78 -9.53
C ASP A 461 16.16 22.27 -9.33
N GLU A 462 17.05 21.65 -10.10
CA GLU A 462 17.52 20.27 -9.85
C GLU A 462 18.49 20.22 -8.68
N GLU A 463 19.45 21.14 -8.62
CA GLU A 463 20.41 21.25 -7.52
C GLU A 463 19.69 21.47 -6.18
N LYS A 464 18.77 22.46 -6.11
CA LYS A 464 17.94 22.67 -4.92
C LYS A 464 17.15 21.43 -4.52
N ARG A 465 16.62 20.67 -5.48
CA ARG A 465 15.88 19.43 -5.19
C ARG A 465 16.80 18.35 -4.61
N SER A 466 18.03 18.27 -5.11
CA SER A 466 19.05 17.37 -4.58
C SER A 466 19.44 17.76 -3.15
N ASP A 467 19.67 19.05 -2.90
CA ASP A 467 20.03 19.57 -1.58
C ASP A 467 18.91 19.32 -0.55
N GLU A 468 17.65 19.60 -0.93
CA GLU A 468 16.48 19.31 -0.09
C GLU A 468 16.31 17.82 0.21
N TYR A 469 16.63 16.96 -0.76
CA TYR A 469 16.59 15.52 -0.57
C TYR A 469 17.69 15.04 0.36
N GLU A 470 18.93 15.53 0.19
CA GLU A 470 20.04 15.21 1.07
C GLU A 470 19.77 15.65 2.51
N GLU A 471 19.21 16.85 2.68
CA GLU A 471 18.84 17.38 3.98
C GLU A 471 17.76 16.52 4.66
N PHE A 472 16.77 16.05 3.90
CA PHE A 472 15.79 15.08 4.39
C PHE A 472 16.44 13.76 4.84
N LEU A 473 17.44 13.25 4.11
CA LEU A 473 18.19 12.06 4.53
C LEU A 473 18.98 12.32 5.83
N ARG A 474 19.53 13.52 6.02
CA ARG A 474 20.19 13.91 7.29
C ARG A 474 19.18 13.93 8.45
N ASP A 475 18.00 14.51 8.23
CA ASP A 475 16.95 14.58 9.26
C ASP A 475 16.48 13.17 9.71
N LEU A 476 16.52 12.15 8.83
CA LEU A 476 16.23 10.74 9.15
C LEU A 476 17.32 10.04 9.98
N GLU A 477 18.58 10.44 9.80
CA GLU A 477 19.69 9.96 10.63
C GLU A 477 19.64 10.55 12.03
N GLU A 478 19.28 11.82 12.15
CA GLU A 478 19.26 12.53 13.44
C GLU A 478 18.05 12.19 14.30
N ASN A 479 16.91 11.84 13.69
CA ASN A 479 15.65 11.65 14.42
C ASN A 479 15.17 10.18 14.39
N PRO A 480 15.28 9.44 15.51
CA PRO A 480 14.80 8.06 15.59
C PRO A 480 13.27 7.97 15.42
N GLU A 481 12.51 8.98 15.85
CA GLU A 481 11.04 8.99 15.70
C GLU A 481 10.58 9.03 14.24
N MET A 482 11.27 9.80 13.39
CA MET A 482 10.94 9.85 11.96
C MET A 482 11.35 8.55 11.27
N ARG A 483 12.48 7.99 11.69
CA ARG A 483 13.03 6.75 11.16
C ARG A 483 12.16 5.54 11.45
N PHE A 484 11.56 5.44 12.63
CA PHE A 484 10.61 4.38 13.00
C PHE A 484 9.47 4.24 11.98
N ASN A 485 9.12 5.34 11.33
CA ASN A 485 8.03 5.40 10.40
C ASN A 485 8.38 5.13 8.94
N VAL A 486 9.67 4.99 8.62
CA VAL A 486 10.19 4.87 7.25
C VAL A 486 10.86 3.51 7.05
N SER A 487 10.63 2.90 5.89
CA SER A 487 11.29 1.64 5.51
C SER A 487 12.65 1.95 4.86
N LEU A 488 13.74 1.56 5.52
CA LEU A 488 15.11 1.72 5.04
C LEU A 488 15.59 0.43 4.37
N TYR A 489 16.24 0.55 3.20
CA TYR A 489 16.75 -0.60 2.45
C TYR A 489 18.27 -0.57 2.40
N ARG A 490 18.91 -1.74 2.45
CA ARG A 490 20.37 -1.82 2.30
C ARG A 490 20.81 -1.39 0.91
N ASN A 491 21.85 -0.57 0.84
CA ASN A 491 22.47 -0.18 -0.40
C ASN A 491 23.46 -1.28 -0.87
N LYS A 492 23.25 -1.84 -2.06
CA LYS A 492 24.12 -2.88 -2.64
C LYS A 492 25.47 -2.31 -3.09
N ASP A 493 25.49 -1.02 -3.44
CA ASP A 493 26.68 -0.34 -4.00
C ASP A 493 27.61 0.24 -2.92
N TYR A 494 27.25 0.10 -1.64
CA TYR A 494 28.04 0.63 -0.55
C TYR A 494 29.28 -0.23 -0.27
N GLN A 495 30.46 0.33 -0.49
CA GLN A 495 31.73 -0.21 -0.02
C GLN A 495 32.15 0.49 1.28
N PRO A 496 32.34 -0.23 2.40
CA PRO A 496 32.87 0.36 3.62
C PRO A 496 34.27 0.91 3.37
N SER A 497 34.46 2.23 3.48
CA SER A 497 35.78 2.84 3.40
C SER A 497 36.49 2.74 4.76
N GLU A 498 37.81 2.49 4.75
CA GLU A 498 38.62 2.36 5.97
C GLU A 498 38.57 3.62 6.87
N MET A 499 38.26 4.80 6.31
CA MET A 499 38.07 6.05 7.06
C MET A 499 36.77 6.11 7.87
N ALA A 500 35.75 5.31 7.52
CA ALA A 500 34.51 5.21 8.29
C ALA A 500 34.71 4.41 9.60
N ALA A 501 35.67 3.49 9.60
CA ALA A 501 36.03 2.71 10.79
C ALA A 501 36.90 3.50 11.78
N SER A 502 37.73 4.45 11.30
CA SER A 502 38.59 5.26 12.17
C SER A 502 37.87 6.42 12.85
N SER A 503 36.77 6.94 12.26
CA SER A 503 35.96 8.02 12.86
C SER A 503 35.05 7.55 13.99
N ALA A 504 34.79 6.24 14.09
CA ALA A 504 34.07 5.64 15.23
C ALA A 504 34.94 5.49 16.49
N ALA A 505 36.26 5.70 16.40
CA ALA A 505 37.19 5.57 17.52
C ALA A 505 37.37 6.86 18.35
N ASP A 506 36.96 8.01 17.80
CA ASP A 506 37.17 9.35 18.40
C ASP A 506 35.94 9.85 19.18
N GLY A 507 35.18 8.99 19.88
CA GLY A 507 34.19 9.39 20.92
C GLY A 507 33.05 10.36 20.52
N ASP A 508 33.02 10.81 19.27
CA ASP A 508 32.13 11.80 18.70
C ASP A 508 31.03 11.06 17.94
N ASP A 509 30.03 10.58 18.69
CA ASP A 509 28.93 9.77 18.16
C ASP A 509 28.03 10.58 17.21
N ILE A 510 28.40 10.65 15.93
CA ILE A 510 27.54 11.17 14.86
C ILE A 510 26.29 10.27 14.79
N PRO A 511 25.06 10.83 14.90
CA PRO A 511 23.85 10.04 14.77
C PRO A 511 23.81 9.31 13.42
N SER A 512 23.84 7.98 13.48
CA SER A 512 23.79 7.10 12.31
C SER A 512 22.63 6.11 12.41
N VAL A 513 22.29 5.45 11.30
CA VAL A 513 21.25 4.42 11.25
C VAL A 513 21.87 3.08 11.67
N PRO A 514 21.35 2.41 12.71
CA PRO A 514 21.74 1.04 13.07
C PRO A 514 21.51 0.07 11.91
N LEU A 515 22.49 -0.82 11.66
CA LEU A 515 22.40 -1.80 10.58
C LEU A 515 21.23 -2.79 10.75
N ASP A 516 20.79 -3.02 11.99
CA ASP A 516 19.67 -3.92 12.32
C ASP A 516 18.31 -3.42 11.83
N GLU A 517 18.18 -2.11 11.55
CA GLU A 517 16.94 -1.49 11.06
C GLU A 517 16.79 -1.59 9.54
N LEU A 518 17.80 -2.10 8.82
CA LEU A 518 17.82 -2.16 7.36
C LEU A 518 17.11 -3.41 6.83
N LEU A 519 16.12 -3.21 5.95
CA LEU A 519 15.47 -4.29 5.23
C LEU A 519 16.34 -4.78 4.07
N ALA A 520 16.36 -6.10 3.87
CA ALA A 520 16.91 -6.71 2.67
C ALA A 520 15.98 -6.38 1.48
N ASP A 521 16.56 -5.91 0.37
CA ASP A 521 15.80 -5.65 -0.85
C ASP A 521 15.44 -7.00 -1.50
N LEU A 522 14.24 -7.51 -1.22
CA LEU A 522 13.68 -8.68 -1.90
C LEU A 522 13.13 -8.22 -3.25
N GLU A 523 14.01 -8.15 -4.24
CA GLU A 523 13.63 -8.11 -5.65
C GLU A 523 13.31 -9.55 -6.06
N LEU A 524 12.01 -9.88 -6.15
CA LEU A 524 11.58 -11.09 -6.87
C LEU A 524 11.83 -10.83 -8.35
N SER A 525 12.97 -11.26 -8.86
CA SER A 525 13.20 -11.37 -10.29
C SER A 525 12.26 -12.45 -10.83
N ASP A 526 11.27 -12.06 -11.62
CA ASP A 526 10.42 -12.97 -12.41
C ASP A 526 11.21 -13.57 -13.61
N ASP A 527 12.47 -13.99 -13.40
CA ASP A 527 13.37 -14.52 -14.44
C ASP A 527 13.74 -16.01 -14.25
N ASP A 528 13.01 -16.75 -13.40
CA ASP A 528 13.16 -18.22 -13.30
C ASP A 528 12.30 -18.94 -14.35
N ASN A 529 12.54 -18.66 -15.63
CA ASN A 529 11.96 -19.46 -16.73
C ASN A 529 12.76 -19.31 -18.02
N GLU A 530 14.02 -19.77 -18.04
CA GLU A 530 14.75 -20.15 -19.26
C GLU A 530 15.93 -21.05 -18.88
N GLU A 531 15.65 -22.32 -18.58
CA GLU A 531 16.62 -23.41 -18.76
C GLU A 531 16.15 -24.30 -19.92
N GLU A 532 17.14 -24.87 -20.64
CA GLU A 532 17.09 -25.75 -21.83
C GLU A 532 17.08 -24.98 -23.16
N GLU A 533 18.06 -25.04 -24.07
CA GLU A 533 19.03 -26.06 -24.46
C GLU A 533 20.12 -25.38 -25.32
N SER A 534 21.41 -25.68 -25.14
CA SER A 534 22.33 -25.98 -26.26
C SER A 534 23.79 -26.17 -25.83
N GLY A 535 24.30 -27.38 -26.11
CA GLY A 535 25.63 -27.55 -26.72
C GLY A 535 26.84 -27.67 -25.80
N ASP A 536 26.97 -28.79 -25.09
CA ASP A 536 28.29 -29.34 -24.78
C ASP A 536 28.76 -30.17 -25.97
N ASP A 537 29.75 -29.67 -26.71
CA ASP A 537 30.64 -30.52 -27.50
C ASP A 537 32.02 -29.87 -27.64
N GLY A 538 32.96 -30.37 -26.83
CA GLY A 538 34.29 -30.80 -27.25
C GLY A 538 35.20 -29.84 -28.04
N GLY A 539 36.27 -29.40 -27.37
CA GLY A 539 37.62 -29.69 -27.86
C GLY A 539 38.42 -28.57 -28.55
N GLY A 540 39.42 -28.07 -27.80
CA GLY A 540 40.82 -28.12 -28.25
C GLY A 540 41.35 -27.04 -29.21
N GLY A 541 42.21 -26.18 -28.66
CA GLY A 541 43.57 -26.03 -29.18
C GLY A 541 43.93 -24.78 -29.98
N SER A 542 45.04 -24.17 -29.55
CA SER A 542 46.00 -23.32 -30.28
C SER A 542 45.52 -21.92 -30.71
N MET A 543 46.33 -20.88 -30.85
CA MET A 543 47.72 -20.47 -30.55
C MET A 543 47.89 -19.22 -31.43
N GLU A 544 48.43 -18.10 -30.91
CA GLU A 544 49.06 -16.97 -31.63
C GLU A 544 48.26 -16.33 -32.80
N GLU A 545 47.93 -15.04 -32.82
CA GLU A 545 48.73 -13.80 -32.71
C GLU A 545 47.83 -12.64 -32.25
#